data_AF-A0A9Q3KEK0-F1
#
_entry.id   AF-A0A9Q3KEK0-F1
#
_cell.length_a   1.000
_cell.length_b   1.000
_cell.length_c   1.000
_cell.angle_alpha   90.00
_cell.angle_beta   90.00
_cell.angle_gamma   90.00
#
_symmetry.space_group_name_H-M   'P 1'
#
loop_
_entity.id
_entity.type
_entity.pdbx_description
1 polymer ?
#
loop_
_entity_poly.entity_id
_entity_poly.type
_entity_poly.pdbx_seq_one_letter_code
_entity_poly.pdbx_strand_id
1 'polypeptide(L)'
;MGQALLKEVPKLKEWPHFSGEGEYDHMELIRGIEMIKEDFELPYRLVTARFNILFTRSAHRWYIKLRQPHRHQSWTWWKTQITNKWSKDSWRFKVETAFESSKFNADKDKALPWFCQQKDRLTALYPDISEFMIHRKIMRQCGGELENTVKSKTTEQSSAEDIINILAEVATRTKIGSSRVNLKTRYNTPWKEYVDKNPKENSNNVKYKLADTFRKCHICQSITHLANTCPKRG
;
A
#
# COMPACT_ATOMS: atom_id res chain seq x y z
N MET A 1 -10.16 48.29 3.60
CA MET A 1 -9.23 47.27 4.15
C MET A 1 -8.64 46.33 3.07
N GLY A 2 -9.35 45.96 2.00
CA GLY A 2 -8.96 44.86 1.10
C GLY A 2 -7.66 44.95 0.26
N GLN A 3 -6.81 45.98 0.37
CA GLN A 3 -5.51 46.01 -0.33
C GLN A 3 -4.34 45.46 0.50
N ALA A 4 -4.46 45.39 1.83
CA ALA A 4 -3.41 44.86 2.70
C ALA A 4 -3.34 43.33 2.59
N LEU A 5 -4.47 42.65 2.83
CA LEU A 5 -4.61 41.19 2.75
C LEU A 5 -4.12 40.60 1.41
N LEU A 6 -4.31 41.33 0.30
CA LEU A 6 -3.85 40.90 -1.03
C LEU A 6 -2.32 40.78 -1.16
N LYS A 7 -1.53 41.45 -0.31
CA LYS A 7 -0.06 41.33 -0.27
C LYS A 7 0.41 40.14 0.56
N GLU A 8 -0.42 39.64 1.46
CA GLU A 8 -0.13 38.54 2.38
C GLU A 8 -0.53 37.17 1.80
N VAL A 9 -1.33 37.16 0.72
CA VAL A 9 -1.75 35.94 0.02
C VAL A 9 -0.52 35.11 -0.39
N PRO A 10 -0.50 33.78 -0.10
CA PRO A 10 0.59 32.89 -0.48
C PRO A 10 0.93 32.98 -1.97
N LYS A 11 2.22 32.90 -2.28
CA LYS A 11 2.71 32.93 -3.65
C LYS A 11 2.20 31.70 -4.39
N LEU A 12 1.99 31.80 -5.70
CA LEU A 12 1.37 30.74 -6.51
C LEU A 12 2.07 29.37 -6.40
N LYS A 13 3.37 29.35 -6.11
CA LYS A 13 4.16 28.14 -5.85
C LYS A 13 3.80 27.40 -4.53
N GLU A 14 3.18 28.10 -3.58
CA GLU A 14 2.74 27.59 -2.27
C GLU A 14 1.28 27.10 -2.31
N TRP A 15 0.57 27.27 -3.43
CA TRP A 15 -0.78 26.76 -3.63
C TRP A 15 -0.76 25.29 -4.06
N PRO A 16 -1.82 24.50 -3.79
CA PRO A 16 -1.92 23.13 -4.26
C PRO A 16 -1.92 23.05 -5.79
N HIS A 17 -1.08 22.17 -6.34
CA HIS A 17 -0.97 21.90 -7.78
C HIS A 17 -1.61 20.53 -8.10
N PHE A 18 -2.27 20.42 -9.26
CA PHE A 18 -3.02 19.21 -9.61
C PHE A 18 -2.86 18.83 -11.09
N SER A 19 -2.43 17.60 -11.33
CA SER A 19 -2.18 17.05 -12.69
C SER A 19 -3.37 16.29 -13.29
N GLY A 20 -4.25 15.75 -12.43
CA GLY A 20 -5.28 14.78 -12.82
C GLY A 20 -4.73 13.43 -13.31
N GLU A 21 -3.47 13.11 -12.99
CA GLU A 21 -2.76 11.90 -13.44
C GLU A 21 -2.22 11.10 -12.25
N GLY A 22 -2.23 9.77 -12.34
CA GLY A 22 -1.76 8.86 -11.27
C GLY A 22 -2.79 8.62 -10.17
N GLU A 23 -2.31 8.27 -8.96
CA GLU A 23 -3.09 8.38 -7.73
C GLU A 23 -3.20 9.86 -7.35
N TYR A 24 -4.29 10.51 -7.75
CA TYR A 24 -4.55 11.91 -7.44
C TYR A 24 -5.65 12.04 -6.39
N ASP A 25 -5.52 13.02 -5.48
CA ASP A 25 -6.65 13.54 -4.71
C ASP A 25 -7.05 14.93 -5.24
N HIS A 26 -8.30 15.05 -5.68
CA HIS A 26 -8.91 16.29 -6.12
C HIS A 26 -9.70 16.98 -5.00
N MET A 27 -10.01 16.26 -3.92
CA MET A 27 -10.64 16.78 -2.72
C MET A 27 -9.62 17.56 -1.87
N GLU A 28 -8.36 17.13 -1.81
CA GLU A 28 -7.26 17.90 -1.22
C GLU A 28 -7.06 19.24 -1.95
N LEU A 29 -7.03 19.24 -3.29
CA LEU A 29 -6.98 20.47 -4.10
C LEU A 29 -8.12 21.43 -3.75
N ILE A 30 -9.35 20.91 -3.68
CA ILE A 30 -10.53 21.73 -3.34
C ILE A 30 -10.37 22.31 -1.94
N ARG A 31 -10.09 21.48 -0.92
CA ARG A 31 -9.90 21.89 0.48
C ARG A 31 -8.81 22.95 0.64
N GLY A 32 -7.65 22.75 0.02
CA GLY A 32 -6.54 23.71 0.07
C GLY A 32 -6.88 25.05 -0.60
N ILE A 33 -7.64 25.04 -1.70
CA ILE A 33 -8.13 26.28 -2.32
C ILE A 33 -9.20 26.96 -1.46
N GLU A 34 -10.07 26.20 -0.78
CA GLU A 34 -11.08 26.76 0.12
C GLU A 34 -10.48 27.46 1.32
N MET A 35 -9.54 26.81 2.01
CA MET A 35 -8.80 27.39 3.13
C MET A 35 -8.14 28.73 2.73
N ILE A 36 -7.36 28.76 1.65
CA ILE A 36 -6.72 30.01 1.18
C ILE A 36 -7.75 31.06 0.71
N LYS A 37 -8.94 30.64 0.24
CA LYS A 37 -10.03 31.58 -0.13
C LYS A 37 -10.76 32.12 1.10
N GLU A 38 -10.72 31.43 2.22
CA GLU A 38 -11.37 31.84 3.48
C GLU A 38 -10.42 32.72 4.29
N ASP A 39 -9.20 32.25 4.56
CA ASP A 39 -8.16 32.97 5.31
C ASP A 39 -7.85 34.36 4.73
N PHE A 40 -7.90 34.51 3.41
CA PHE A 40 -7.56 35.75 2.69
C PHE A 40 -8.76 36.40 1.98
N GLU A 41 -9.99 36.01 2.34
CA GLU A 41 -11.27 36.55 1.80
C GLU A 41 -11.33 36.67 0.26
N LEU A 42 -10.71 35.73 -0.47
CA LEU A 42 -10.40 35.94 -1.88
C LEU A 42 -11.65 35.92 -2.79
N PRO A 43 -11.82 36.94 -3.65
CA PRO A 43 -12.81 36.88 -4.73
C PRO A 43 -12.58 35.68 -5.64
N TYR A 44 -13.64 34.93 -5.96
CA TYR A 44 -13.57 33.74 -6.83
C TYR A 44 -12.90 34.02 -8.20
N ARG A 45 -12.97 35.26 -8.69
CA ARG A 45 -12.30 35.68 -9.93
C ARG A 45 -10.77 35.57 -9.84
N LEU A 46 -10.18 35.87 -8.67
CA LEU A 46 -8.75 35.70 -8.43
C LEU A 46 -8.39 34.22 -8.35
N VAL A 47 -9.13 33.44 -7.55
CA VAL A 47 -8.94 31.98 -7.42
C VAL A 47 -8.97 31.28 -8.79
N THR A 48 -10.02 31.53 -9.58
CA THR A 48 -10.16 30.89 -10.90
C THR A 48 -9.14 31.37 -11.94
N ALA A 49 -8.58 32.58 -11.79
CA ALA A 49 -7.48 33.04 -12.64
C ALA A 49 -6.18 32.28 -12.36
N ARG A 50 -5.96 31.85 -11.10
CA ARG A 50 -4.79 31.06 -10.69
C ARG A 50 -4.82 29.62 -11.23
N PHE A 51 -6.00 29.06 -11.56
CA PHE A 51 -6.13 27.70 -12.09
C PHE A 51 -5.31 27.41 -13.35
N ASN A 52 -4.97 28.42 -14.15
CA ASN A 52 -4.06 28.27 -15.29
C ASN A 52 -2.64 27.82 -14.89
N ILE A 53 -2.29 27.96 -13.61
CA ILE A 53 -0.99 27.64 -13.02
C ILE A 53 -1.13 26.43 -12.07
N LEU A 54 -2.20 26.39 -11.26
CA LEU A 54 -2.45 25.27 -10.34
C LEU A 54 -2.73 23.95 -11.08
N PHE A 55 -3.48 24.01 -12.18
CA PHE A 55 -3.68 22.83 -13.02
C PHE A 55 -2.48 22.60 -13.91
N THR A 56 -1.98 21.38 -13.92
CA THR A 56 -0.87 20.93 -14.77
C THR A 56 -1.34 19.79 -15.68
N ARG A 57 -0.57 19.50 -16.73
CA ARG A 57 -0.74 18.35 -17.63
C ARG A 57 -2.20 18.09 -18.09
N SER A 58 -2.77 16.91 -17.81
CA SER A 58 -4.14 16.55 -18.22
C SER A 58 -5.21 17.51 -17.68
N ALA A 59 -5.06 17.98 -16.44
CA ALA A 59 -5.99 18.90 -15.81
C ALA A 59 -5.93 20.30 -16.44
N HIS A 60 -4.73 20.77 -16.80
CA HIS A 60 -4.56 22.04 -17.51
C HIS A 60 -5.30 22.02 -18.86
N ARG A 61 -5.10 20.96 -19.64
CA ARG A 61 -5.75 20.77 -20.95
C ARG A 61 -7.28 20.72 -20.84
N TRP A 62 -7.82 20.13 -19.78
CA TRP A 62 -9.26 20.15 -19.50
C TRP A 62 -9.75 21.54 -19.11
N TYR A 63 -9.04 22.23 -18.21
CA TYR A 63 -9.41 23.56 -17.71
C TYR A 63 -9.49 24.60 -18.83
N ILE A 64 -8.49 24.65 -19.72
CA ILE A 64 -8.48 25.59 -20.85
C ILE A 64 -9.70 25.36 -21.76
N LYS A 65 -10.00 24.11 -22.10
CA LYS A 65 -11.17 23.75 -22.93
C LYS A 65 -12.49 24.14 -22.25
N LEU A 66 -12.62 23.93 -20.94
CA LEU A 66 -13.85 24.23 -20.21
C LEU A 66 -14.04 25.73 -19.96
N ARG A 67 -12.96 26.48 -19.70
CA ARG A 67 -12.99 27.92 -19.40
C ARG A 67 -13.30 28.80 -20.60
N GLN A 68 -12.91 28.39 -21.82
CA GLN A 68 -13.16 29.19 -23.03
C GLN A 68 -14.65 29.59 -23.20
N PRO A 69 -15.62 28.65 -23.12
CA PRO A 69 -17.06 28.98 -23.10
C PRO A 69 -17.58 29.48 -21.74
N HIS A 70 -16.95 29.12 -20.61
CA HIS A 70 -17.47 29.40 -19.25
C HIS A 70 -16.59 30.40 -18.47
N ARG A 71 -16.32 31.59 -19.03
CA ARG A 71 -15.30 32.53 -18.52
C ARG A 71 -15.57 33.12 -17.13
N HIS A 72 -16.83 33.23 -16.71
CA HIS A 72 -17.25 33.98 -15.51
C HIS A 72 -18.12 33.17 -14.55
N GLN A 73 -17.65 31.96 -14.20
CA GLN A 73 -18.35 31.07 -13.27
C GLN A 73 -17.88 31.22 -11.82
N SER A 74 -18.78 30.93 -10.87
CA SER A 74 -18.54 30.97 -9.43
C SER A 74 -17.59 29.85 -8.96
N TRP A 75 -17.02 30.00 -7.76
CA TRP A 75 -16.21 28.93 -7.16
C TRP A 75 -17.01 27.63 -6.99
N THR A 76 -18.26 27.72 -6.52
CA THR A 76 -19.17 26.58 -6.38
C THR A 76 -19.34 25.81 -7.69
N TRP A 77 -19.54 26.50 -8.82
CA TRP A 77 -19.61 25.85 -10.13
C TRP A 77 -18.30 25.14 -10.48
N TRP A 78 -17.16 25.78 -10.24
CA TRP A 78 -15.86 25.16 -10.49
C TRP A 78 -15.61 23.93 -9.61
N LYS A 79 -15.99 23.94 -8.33
CA LYS A 79 -15.96 22.74 -7.47
C LYS A 79 -16.76 21.61 -8.11
N THR A 80 -18.02 21.85 -8.48
CA THR A 80 -18.87 20.85 -9.14
C THR A 80 -18.23 20.30 -10.42
N GLN A 81 -17.59 21.13 -11.24
CA GLN A 81 -16.91 20.66 -12.45
C GLN A 81 -15.66 19.82 -12.16
N ILE A 82 -14.88 20.17 -11.13
CA ILE A 82 -13.72 19.39 -10.66
C ILE A 82 -14.20 18.02 -10.15
N THR A 83 -15.17 17.99 -9.24
CA THR A 83 -15.79 16.77 -8.72
C THR A 83 -16.34 15.90 -9.87
N ASN A 84 -17.20 16.44 -10.74
CA ASN A 84 -17.78 15.68 -11.86
C ASN A 84 -16.72 15.13 -12.84
N LYS A 85 -15.58 15.82 -12.99
CA LYS A 85 -14.50 15.38 -13.88
C LYS A 85 -13.67 14.25 -13.28
N TRP A 86 -13.41 14.27 -11.97
CA TRP A 86 -12.38 13.45 -11.32
C TRP A 86 -12.87 12.47 -10.26
N SER A 87 -14.06 12.67 -9.66
CA SER A 87 -14.72 11.74 -8.73
C SER A 87 -15.43 10.57 -9.43
N LYS A 88 -14.91 10.12 -10.60
CA LYS A 88 -15.51 9.03 -11.37
C LYS A 88 -15.39 7.71 -10.64
N ASP A 89 -16.30 6.77 -10.87
CA ASP A 89 -16.25 5.44 -10.23
C ASP A 89 -15.00 4.66 -10.66
N SER A 90 -14.52 4.87 -11.89
CA SER A 90 -13.22 4.35 -12.36
C SER A 90 -11.99 4.92 -11.64
N TRP A 91 -12.11 6.06 -10.93
CA TRP A 91 -11.09 6.57 -10.01
C TRP A 91 -11.30 6.00 -8.61
N ARG A 92 -12.54 5.99 -8.09
CA ARG A 92 -12.87 5.37 -6.79
C ARG A 92 -12.34 3.94 -6.71
N PHE A 93 -12.71 3.11 -7.69
CA PHE A 93 -12.26 1.73 -7.81
C PHE A 93 -10.73 1.58 -7.82
N LYS A 94 -10.00 2.51 -8.48
CA LYS A 94 -8.53 2.50 -8.49
C LYS A 94 -7.94 2.83 -7.12
N VAL A 95 -8.47 3.84 -6.44
CA VAL A 95 -8.00 4.25 -5.10
C VAL A 95 -8.36 3.19 -4.05
N GLU A 96 -9.55 2.59 -4.14
CA GLU A 96 -9.97 1.44 -3.31
C GLU A 96 -9.05 0.23 -3.55
N THR A 97 -8.82 -0.17 -4.81
CA THR A 97 -7.89 -1.25 -5.16
C THR A 97 -6.47 -0.97 -4.68
N ALA A 98 -6.00 0.27 -4.81
CA ALA A 98 -4.67 0.69 -4.33
C ALA A 98 -4.57 0.59 -2.81
N PHE A 99 -5.60 1.01 -2.07
CA PHE A 99 -5.67 0.86 -0.61
C PHE A 99 -5.74 -0.62 -0.17
N GLU A 100 -6.54 -1.45 -0.83
CA GLU A 100 -6.71 -2.86 -0.47
C GLU A 100 -5.50 -3.75 -0.77
N SER A 101 -4.81 -3.49 -1.87
CA SER A 101 -3.59 -4.20 -2.28
C SER A 101 -2.33 -3.74 -1.52
N SER A 102 -2.33 -2.52 -0.98
CA SER A 102 -1.21 -1.90 -0.28
C SER A 102 -1.09 -2.39 1.17
N LYS A 103 -0.73 -3.67 1.35
CA LYS A 103 -0.38 -4.24 2.66
C LYS A 103 0.98 -3.74 3.15
N PHE A 104 1.11 -3.43 4.44
CA PHE A 104 2.38 -2.98 5.01
C PHE A 104 3.41 -4.11 5.04
N ASN A 105 4.63 -3.83 4.58
CA ASN A 105 5.74 -4.76 4.52
C ASN A 105 6.98 -4.18 5.22
N ALA A 106 7.35 -4.73 6.37
CA ALA A 106 8.43 -4.20 7.21
C ALA A 106 9.82 -4.20 6.55
N ASP A 107 10.03 -4.95 5.46
CA ASP A 107 11.32 -4.95 4.73
C ASP A 107 11.38 -3.88 3.63
N LYS A 108 10.23 -3.36 3.17
CA LYS A 108 10.11 -2.50 1.98
C LYS A 108 9.57 -1.12 2.32
N ASP A 109 8.60 -1.06 3.22
CA ASP A 109 7.83 0.13 3.52
C ASP A 109 8.40 0.83 4.75
N LYS A 110 8.44 2.16 4.69
CA LYS A 110 8.66 3.01 5.87
C LYS A 110 7.30 3.38 6.44
N ALA A 111 7.13 3.22 7.76
CA ALA A 111 5.84 3.41 8.45
C ALA A 111 5.18 4.76 8.12
N LEU A 112 5.90 5.88 8.26
CA LEU A 112 5.39 7.23 8.01
C LEU A 112 4.81 7.41 6.59
N PRO A 113 5.58 7.32 5.48
CA PRO A 113 5.04 7.58 4.15
C PRO A 113 3.96 6.57 3.73
N TRP A 114 4.06 5.30 4.13
CA TRP A 114 3.03 4.31 3.84
C TRP A 114 1.71 4.62 4.57
N PHE A 115 1.78 5.03 5.84
CA PHE A 115 0.60 5.38 6.64
C PHE A 115 -0.06 6.66 6.11
N CYS A 116 0.71 7.70 5.82
CA CYS A 116 0.21 8.93 5.19
C CYS A 116 -0.51 8.58 3.88
N GLN A 117 0.12 7.82 2.98
CA GLN A 117 -0.53 7.42 1.72
C GLN A 117 -1.84 6.63 1.93
N GLN A 118 -1.94 5.78 2.96
CA GLN A 118 -3.21 5.10 3.26
C GLN A 118 -4.26 6.07 3.84
N LYS A 119 -3.85 7.04 4.65
CA LYS A 119 -4.73 8.11 5.19
C LYS A 119 -5.28 8.96 4.05
N ASP A 120 -4.41 9.42 3.15
CA ASP A 120 -4.77 10.25 1.99
C ASP A 120 -5.79 9.53 1.08
N ARG A 121 -5.54 8.25 0.75
CA ARG A 121 -6.48 7.41 -0.03
C ARG A 121 -7.85 7.30 0.64
N LEU A 122 -7.90 7.09 1.96
CA LEU A 122 -9.16 6.96 2.70
C LEU A 122 -9.92 8.28 2.82
N THR A 123 -9.23 9.40 3.08
CA THR A 123 -9.83 10.74 3.16
C THR A 123 -10.31 11.22 1.79
N ALA A 124 -9.62 10.86 0.70
CA ALA A 124 -10.07 11.15 -0.65
C ALA A 124 -11.36 10.39 -1.02
N LEU A 125 -11.47 9.12 -0.63
CA LEU A 125 -12.65 8.27 -0.88
C LEU A 125 -13.85 8.64 -0.02
N TYR A 126 -13.62 8.93 1.27
CA TYR A 126 -14.64 9.15 2.27
C TYR A 126 -14.32 10.40 3.10
N PRO A 127 -14.62 11.63 2.63
CA PRO A 127 -14.24 12.86 3.32
C PRO A 127 -14.79 12.97 4.76
N ASP A 128 -15.98 12.41 5.01
CA ASP A 128 -16.71 12.49 6.28
C ASP A 128 -16.40 11.32 7.24
N ILE A 129 -15.39 10.50 6.95
CA ILE A 129 -15.00 9.37 7.81
C ILE A 129 -14.26 9.87 9.06
N SER A 130 -14.59 9.35 10.25
CA SER A 130 -13.88 9.73 11.47
C SER A 130 -12.43 9.22 11.47
N GLU A 131 -11.52 9.98 12.08
CA GLU A 131 -10.10 9.64 12.15
C GLU A 131 -9.85 8.28 12.81
N PHE A 132 -10.60 7.94 13.86
CA PHE A 132 -10.59 6.60 14.46
C PHE A 132 -10.96 5.48 13.45
N MET A 133 -11.94 5.70 12.57
CA MET A 133 -12.28 4.74 11.52
C MET A 133 -11.20 4.67 10.42
N ILE A 134 -10.50 5.77 10.10
CA ILE A 134 -9.31 5.75 9.25
C ILE A 134 -8.24 4.87 9.89
N HIS A 135 -7.84 5.17 11.12
CA HIS A 135 -6.82 4.43 11.86
C HIS A 135 -7.14 2.94 11.93
N ARG A 136 -8.40 2.59 12.24
CA ARG A 136 -8.89 1.20 12.26
C ARG A 136 -8.83 0.52 10.89
N LYS A 137 -9.11 1.23 9.79
CA LYS A 137 -8.98 0.72 8.42
C LYS A 137 -7.50 0.53 8.03
N ILE A 138 -6.61 1.45 8.37
CA ILE A 138 -5.17 1.34 8.07
C ILE A 138 -4.52 0.18 8.85
N MET A 139 -4.85 0.01 10.15
CA MET A 139 -4.33 -1.11 10.94
C MET A 139 -4.71 -2.48 10.35
N ARG A 140 -5.87 -2.62 9.70
CA ARG A 140 -6.26 -3.84 8.97
C ARG A 140 -5.40 -4.12 7.72
N GLN A 141 -4.72 -3.12 7.16
CA GLN A 141 -3.77 -3.31 6.06
C GLN A 141 -2.39 -3.82 6.53
N CYS A 142 -2.14 -3.88 7.83
CA CYS A 142 -0.96 -4.55 8.38
C CYS A 142 -1.08 -6.08 8.30
N GLY A 143 -2.29 -6.61 8.58
CA GLY A 143 -2.62 -8.03 8.55
C GLY A 143 -1.95 -8.88 9.64
N GLY A 144 -2.59 -10.02 9.93
CA GLY A 144 -2.00 -11.12 10.71
C GLY A 144 -1.42 -10.72 12.07
N GLU A 145 -0.22 -11.20 12.36
CA GLU A 145 0.49 -10.92 13.62
C GLU A 145 0.82 -9.43 13.80
N LEU A 146 1.13 -8.71 12.71
CA LEU A 146 1.42 -7.28 12.77
C LEU A 146 0.18 -6.47 13.17
N GLU A 147 -0.97 -6.74 12.56
CA GLU A 147 -2.25 -6.11 12.92
C GLU A 147 -2.58 -6.31 14.41
N ASN A 148 -2.41 -7.53 14.93
CA ASN A 148 -2.64 -7.82 16.35
C ASN A 148 -1.65 -7.10 17.26
N THR A 149 -0.35 -7.08 16.90
CA THR A 149 0.69 -6.41 17.68
C THR A 149 0.46 -4.91 17.74
N VAL A 150 0.16 -4.27 16.61
CA VAL A 150 -0.13 -2.83 16.54
C VAL A 150 -1.36 -2.51 17.37
N LYS A 151 -2.49 -3.20 17.16
CA LYS A 151 -3.72 -2.99 17.96
C LYS A 151 -3.51 -3.17 19.46
N SER A 152 -2.66 -4.12 19.89
CA SER A 152 -2.39 -4.34 21.32
C SER A 152 -1.64 -3.18 21.99
N LYS A 153 -0.99 -2.31 21.19
CA LYS A 153 -0.25 -1.13 21.62
C LYS A 153 -1.00 0.19 21.38
N THR A 154 -2.17 0.15 20.75
CA THR A 154 -2.93 1.32 20.29
C THR A 154 -4.27 1.40 21.02
N THR A 155 -4.69 2.61 21.40
CA THR A 155 -6.00 2.91 22.00
C THR A 155 -6.92 3.62 21.00
N GLU A 156 -8.19 3.79 21.34
CA GLU A 156 -9.14 4.52 20.48
C GLU A 156 -8.78 6.01 20.32
N GLN A 157 -8.03 6.57 21.28
CA GLN A 157 -7.53 7.95 21.27
C GLN A 157 -6.13 8.12 20.64
N SER A 158 -5.50 7.04 20.15
CA SER A 158 -4.16 7.13 19.59
C SER A 158 -4.11 7.97 18.31
N SER A 159 -3.15 8.90 18.28
CA SER A 159 -2.88 9.77 17.12
C SER A 159 -2.31 8.99 15.93
N ALA A 160 -2.23 9.65 14.78
CA ALA A 160 -1.54 9.08 13.62
C ALA A 160 -0.06 8.83 13.94
N GLU A 161 0.55 9.76 14.66
CA GLU A 161 1.94 9.76 15.10
C GLU A 161 2.23 8.58 16.03
N ASP A 162 1.34 8.29 17.00
CA ASP A 162 1.46 7.13 17.89
C ASP A 162 1.48 5.83 17.08
N ILE A 163 0.54 5.67 16.14
CA ILE A 163 0.42 4.46 15.32
C ILE A 163 1.63 4.32 14.37
N ILE A 164 2.11 5.41 13.78
CA ILE A 164 3.32 5.43 12.95
C ILE A 164 4.55 5.03 13.77
N ASN A 165 4.70 5.56 14.98
CA ASN A 165 5.80 5.22 15.89
C ASN A 165 5.74 3.74 16.29
N ILE A 166 4.56 3.22 16.65
CA ILE A 166 4.34 1.80 16.96
C ILE A 166 4.68 0.92 15.74
N LEU A 167 4.25 1.29 14.53
CA LEU A 167 4.56 0.57 13.29
C LEU A 167 6.07 0.52 13.03
N ALA A 168 6.76 1.65 13.16
CA ALA A 168 8.21 1.73 13.02
C ALA A 168 8.94 0.90 14.08
N GLU A 169 8.49 0.95 15.34
CA GLU A 169 9.06 0.21 16.46
C GLU A 169 8.90 -1.31 16.28
N VAL A 170 7.72 -1.78 15.86
CA VAL A 170 7.49 -3.21 15.62
C VAL A 170 8.29 -3.69 14.40
N ALA A 171 8.28 -2.95 13.29
CA ALA A 171 9.05 -3.28 12.08
C ALA A 171 10.56 -3.42 12.38
N THR A 172 11.13 -2.46 13.12
CA THR A 172 12.57 -2.45 13.45
C THR A 172 12.97 -3.49 14.49
N ARG A 173 12.18 -3.68 15.56
CA ARG A 173 12.57 -4.55 16.70
C ARG A 173 12.25 -6.02 16.51
N THR A 174 11.19 -6.37 15.77
CA THR A 174 10.61 -7.73 15.81
C THR A 174 10.69 -8.50 14.50
N LYS A 175 10.91 -7.82 13.37
CA LYS A 175 10.73 -8.38 12.00
C LYS A 175 9.35 -9.04 11.79
N ILE A 176 8.32 -8.62 12.54
CA ILE A 176 6.91 -8.97 12.28
C ILE A 176 6.43 -8.10 11.12
N GLY A 177 5.67 -8.68 10.17
CA GLY A 177 5.34 -8.02 8.91
C GLY A 177 6.48 -7.95 7.88
N SER A 178 7.66 -8.47 8.21
CA SER A 178 8.70 -8.78 7.23
C SER A 178 8.16 -9.83 6.26
N SER A 179 8.31 -9.59 4.97
CA SER A 179 8.30 -10.65 3.97
C SER A 179 9.53 -11.54 4.15
N ARG A 180 9.45 -12.37 5.18
CA ARG A 180 10.06 -13.70 5.16
C ARG A 180 9.47 -14.42 3.94
N VAL A 181 10.10 -14.24 2.78
CA VAL A 181 10.14 -15.23 1.71
C VAL A 181 10.25 -16.57 2.42
N ASN A 182 9.33 -17.49 2.12
CA ASN A 182 9.17 -18.73 2.88
C ASN A 182 10.51 -19.48 2.96
N LEU A 183 11.28 -19.23 4.01
CA LEU A 183 12.50 -19.99 4.35
C LEU A 183 12.14 -21.34 5.00
N LYS A 184 10.88 -21.77 4.79
CA LYS A 184 10.51 -23.13 4.35
C LYS A 184 11.14 -23.50 2.97
N THR A 185 12.41 -23.15 2.79
CA THR A 185 13.30 -23.70 1.75
C THR A 185 14.74 -23.72 2.29
N ARG A 186 14.90 -24.20 3.53
CA ARG A 186 16.20 -24.62 4.10
C ARG A 186 16.32 -26.14 4.26
N TYR A 187 15.53 -26.89 3.51
CA TYR A 187 15.77 -28.28 3.11
C TYR A 187 15.16 -28.50 1.73
N ASN A 188 15.93 -28.22 0.67
CA ASN A 188 15.84 -28.85 -0.64
C ASN A 188 16.96 -28.31 -1.55
N THR A 189 18.08 -29.03 -1.57
CA THR A 189 19.09 -28.92 -2.63
C THR A 189 18.95 -30.14 -3.55
N PRO A 190 18.30 -30.02 -4.72
CA PRO A 190 18.40 -31.03 -5.77
C PRO A 190 19.68 -30.75 -6.56
N TRP A 191 20.77 -31.44 -6.22
CA TRP A 191 21.99 -31.40 -7.01
C TRP A 191 21.78 -32.15 -8.33
N LYS A 192 22.23 -31.54 -9.43
CA LYS A 192 22.17 -32.12 -10.78
C LYS A 192 23.22 -33.23 -10.91
N GLU A 193 22.84 -34.34 -11.53
CA GLU A 193 23.77 -35.24 -12.20
C GLU A 193 23.40 -35.41 -13.68
N TYR A 194 24.44 -35.37 -14.51
CA TYR A 194 24.53 -35.64 -15.94
C TYR A 194 26.06 -35.80 -16.17
N VAL A 195 26.62 -36.81 -16.83
CA VAL A 195 26.05 -37.84 -17.73
C VAL A 195 26.85 -39.17 -17.61
N ASP A 196 26.19 -40.28 -18.01
CA ASP A 196 26.76 -41.51 -18.63
C ASP A 196 27.45 -42.53 -17.66
N LYS A 197 27.51 -43.87 -17.89
CA LYS A 197 27.22 -44.68 -19.11
C LYS A 197 26.23 -45.87 -18.96
N ASN A 198 25.56 -46.07 -20.10
CA ASN A 198 24.81 -47.20 -20.68
C ASN A 198 25.53 -48.59 -20.76
N PRO A 199 24.90 -49.72 -21.19
CA PRO A 199 23.50 -49.92 -21.64
C PRO A 199 22.78 -51.26 -21.26
N LYS A 200 21.50 -51.38 -21.70
CA LYS A 200 20.65 -52.60 -21.92
C LYS A 200 20.00 -53.27 -20.69
N GLU A 201 18.74 -53.77 -20.73
CA GLU A 201 17.61 -53.60 -21.68
C GLU A 201 16.27 -54.01 -20.99
N ASN A 202 15.15 -53.48 -21.52
CA ASN A 202 13.76 -53.99 -21.47
C ASN A 202 12.73 -53.70 -20.34
N SER A 203 11.52 -53.41 -20.86
CA SER A 203 10.16 -53.59 -20.30
C SER A 203 9.60 -52.63 -19.23
N ASN A 204 9.13 -51.47 -19.71
CA ASN A 204 7.86 -50.80 -19.36
C ASN A 204 7.07 -51.31 -18.13
N ASN A 205 7.07 -50.54 -17.03
CA ASN A 205 5.81 -50.01 -16.48
C ASN A 205 6.03 -48.84 -15.53
N VAL A 206 5.08 -47.89 -15.52
CA VAL A 206 5.17 -46.64 -14.75
C VAL A 206 4.90 -46.88 -13.27
N LYS A 207 5.87 -46.54 -12.40
CA LYS A 207 5.65 -46.20 -10.98
C LYS A 207 6.86 -45.47 -10.42
N TYR A 208 6.62 -44.33 -9.78
CA TYR A 208 7.66 -43.48 -9.18
C TYR A 208 8.40 -44.24 -8.08
N LYS A 209 9.73 -44.34 -8.19
CA LYS A 209 10.58 -44.98 -7.16
C LYS A 209 10.67 -44.06 -5.94
N LEU A 210 10.01 -44.45 -4.86
CA LEU A 210 10.38 -44.02 -3.51
C LEU A 210 11.73 -44.70 -3.19
N ALA A 211 12.78 -43.91 -2.92
CA ALA A 211 14.09 -44.48 -2.64
C ALA A 211 14.09 -45.15 -1.24
N ASP A 212 14.33 -46.45 -1.24
CA ASP A 212 14.42 -47.28 -0.03
C ASP A 212 15.73 -47.00 0.72
N THR A 213 15.61 -46.48 1.94
CA THR A 213 16.69 -46.52 2.94
C THR A 213 16.14 -46.85 4.33
N PHE A 214 15.46 -47.99 4.49
CA PHE A 214 15.28 -48.56 5.83
C PHE A 214 16.64 -48.99 6.39
N ARG A 215 17.14 -48.30 7.43
CA ARG A 215 18.40 -48.67 8.11
C ARG A 215 18.28 -50.07 8.71
N LYS A 216 19.09 -51.00 8.19
CA LYS A 216 19.09 -52.40 8.64
C LYS A 216 19.83 -52.53 9.96
N CYS A 217 19.36 -53.42 10.83
CA CYS A 217 20.07 -53.84 12.04
C CYS A 217 21.45 -54.41 11.66
N HIS A 218 22.54 -53.80 12.10
CA HIS A 218 23.89 -54.25 11.74
C HIS A 218 24.30 -55.61 12.36
N ILE A 219 23.52 -56.17 13.29
CA ILE A 219 23.78 -57.48 13.92
C ILE A 219 23.13 -58.63 13.15
N CYS A 220 21.89 -58.45 12.64
CA CYS A 220 21.13 -59.51 11.98
C CYS A 220 20.62 -59.16 10.57
N GLN A 221 20.97 -57.98 10.06
CA GLN A 221 20.62 -57.42 8.75
C GLN A 221 19.11 -57.25 8.48
N SER A 222 18.24 -57.46 9.46
CA SER A 222 16.81 -57.18 9.38
C SER A 222 16.51 -55.68 9.33
N ILE A 223 15.46 -55.28 8.59
CA ILE A 223 15.00 -53.88 8.46
C ILE A 223 13.95 -53.48 9.51
N THR A 224 13.47 -54.42 10.33
CA THR A 224 12.33 -54.20 11.24
C THR A 224 12.71 -53.58 12.58
N HIS A 225 13.99 -53.48 12.90
CA HIS A 225 14.52 -52.95 14.16
C HIS A 225 15.98 -52.49 13.97
N LEU A 226 16.53 -51.81 14.97
CA LEU A 226 17.92 -51.34 14.98
C LEU A 226 18.80 -52.22 15.89
N ALA A 227 20.13 -52.13 15.74
CA ALA A 227 21.08 -53.00 16.43
C ALA A 227 21.01 -52.94 17.96
N ASN A 228 20.54 -51.83 18.53
CA ASN A 228 20.34 -51.67 19.97
C ASN A 228 19.15 -52.46 20.54
N THR A 229 18.16 -52.81 19.72
CA THR A 229 16.95 -53.56 20.10
C THR A 229 16.85 -54.94 19.40
N CYS A 230 17.99 -55.51 19.01
CA CYS A 230 18.02 -56.77 18.27
C CYS A 230 17.81 -58.00 19.18
N PRO A 231 16.81 -58.87 18.93
CA PRO A 231 16.57 -60.07 19.75
C PRO A 231 17.62 -61.19 19.57
N LYS A 232 18.58 -61.03 18.66
CA LYS A 232 19.77 -61.89 18.54
C LYS A 232 21.00 -61.35 19.28
N ARG A 233 20.85 -60.20 19.96
CA ARG A 233 21.85 -59.62 20.84
C ARG A 233 21.58 -60.14 22.26
N GLY A 234 22.03 -61.38 22.50
CA GLY A 234 22.14 -61.94 23.86
C GLY A 234 23.16 -61.15 24.69
#